data_AF-A0A843EX87-F1
#
_entry.id   AF-A0A843EX87-F1
#
_cell.length_a   1.000
_cell.length_b   1.000
_cell.length_c   1.000
_cell.angle_alpha   90.00
_cell.angle_beta   90.00
_cell.angle_gamma   90.00
#
_symmetry.space_group_name_H-M   'P 1'
#
loop_
_entity.id
_entity.type
_entity.pdbx_description
1 polymer ?
#
loop_
_entity_poly.entity_id
_entity_poly.type
_entity_poly.pdbx_seq_one_letter_code
_entity_poly.pdbx_strand_id
1 'polypeptide(L)' 'LLVPQFTLYGKTKKNRPSFHKALAPDKATELFDYFVEKCSEDVPCETGVFGAFMKVSLLNNGPVTILLEKEFEE' A
#
# COMPACT_ATOMS: atom_id res chain seq x y z
N LEU A 1 2.78 8.18 -7.86
CA LEU A 1 3.70 7.47 -6.95
C LEU A 1 2.91 6.45 -6.14
N LEU A 2 3.17 5.17 -6.35
CA LEU A 2 2.55 4.03 -5.66
C LEU A 2 3.61 3.38 -4.76
N VAL A 3 3.30 3.22 -3.47
CA VAL A 3 4.23 2.63 -2.48
C VAL A 3 3.53 1.50 -1.74
N PRO A 4 4.07 0.27 -1.74
CA PRO A 4 3.47 -0.83 -1.01
C PRO A 4 3.56 -0.60 0.51
N GLN A 5 2.43 -0.68 1.22
CA GLN A 5 2.33 -0.33 2.65
C GLN A 5 1.48 -1.33 3.45
N PHE A 6 2.05 -2.47 3.83
CA PHE A 6 1.33 -3.50 4.61
C PHE A 6 0.85 -3.02 5.99
N THR A 7 1.48 -1.98 6.56
CA THR A 7 1.13 -1.47 7.89
C THR A 7 -0.26 -0.83 7.95
N LEU A 8 -0.87 -0.52 6.80
CA LEU A 8 -2.26 -0.05 6.73
C LEU A 8 -3.24 -1.08 7.34
N TYR A 9 -2.90 -2.37 7.29
CA TYR A 9 -3.67 -3.46 7.93
C TYR A 9 -3.29 -3.71 9.40
N GLY A 10 -2.52 -2.82 10.03
CA GLY A 10 -2.08 -2.94 11.41
C GLY A 10 -3.22 -2.77 12.41
N LYS A 11 -3.55 -3.81 13.18
CA LYS A 11 -4.43 -3.70 14.35
C LYS A 11 -3.64 -3.22 15.56
N THR A 12 -4.02 -2.07 16.11
CA THR A 12 -3.30 -1.34 17.17
C THR A 12 -3.98 -1.41 18.54
N LYS A 13 -4.84 -2.40 18.80
CA LYS A 13 -5.54 -2.55 20.11
C LYS A 13 -4.59 -2.74 21.31
N LYS A 14 -3.32 -3.09 21.06
CA LYS A 14 -2.24 -3.19 22.06
C LYS A 14 -1.06 -2.33 21.58
N ASN A 15 -0.07 -2.13 22.46
CA ASN A 15 1.12 -1.32 22.18
C ASN A 15 1.97 -1.83 21.00
N ARG A 16 1.87 -3.13 20.65
CA ARG A 16 2.49 -3.71 19.45
C ARG A 16 1.42 -3.98 18.39
N PRO A 17 1.51 -3.37 17.20
CA PRO A 17 0.57 -3.65 16.11
C PRO A 17 0.70 -5.11 15.64
N SER A 18 -0.43 -5.69 15.24
CA SER A 18 -0.49 -6.99 14.57
C SER A 18 -0.94 -6.81 13.12
N PHE A 19 -0.31 -7.52 12.19
CA PHE A 19 -0.53 -7.40 10.75
C PHE A 19 -1.13 -8.67 10.13
N HIS A 20 -1.82 -9.49 10.92
CA HIS A 20 -2.41 -10.76 10.44
C HIS A 20 -3.44 -10.61 9.33
N LYS A 21 -3.98 -9.40 9.10
CA LYS A 21 -4.87 -9.09 7.97
C LYS A 21 -4.12 -8.73 6.69
N ALA A 22 -2.83 -8.42 6.77
CA ALA A 22 -2.03 -8.16 5.58
C ALA A 22 -1.75 -9.47 4.85
N LEU A 23 -1.79 -9.40 3.52
CA LEU A 23 -1.47 -10.54 2.67
C LEU A 23 0.01 -10.93 2.80
N ALA A 24 0.32 -12.21 2.59
CA ALA A 24 1.70 -12.72 2.59
C ALA A 24 2.54 -12.04 1.49
N PRO A 25 3.87 -11.86 1.68
CA PRO A 25 4.72 -11.08 0.78
C PRO A 25 4.63 -11.48 -0.69
N ASP A 26 4.64 -12.77 -1.00
CA ASP A 26 4.65 -13.26 -2.39
C ASP A 26 3.35 -12.85 -3.11
N LYS A 27 2.20 -13.21 -2.55
CA LYS A 27 0.88 -12.83 -3.10
C LYS A 27 0.66 -11.31 -3.10
N ALA A 28 1.19 -10.60 -2.11
CA ALA A 28 1.09 -9.15 -2.03
C ALA A 28 1.95 -8.45 -3.10
N THR A 29 3.09 -9.04 -3.47
CA THR A 29 3.94 -8.56 -4.57
C THR A 29 3.20 -8.71 -5.89
N GLU A 30 2.67 -9.91 -6.18
CA GLU A 30 1.88 -10.17 -7.40
C GLU A 30 0.69 -9.21 -7.54
N LEU A 31 -0.05 -8.99 -6.45
CA LEU A 31 -1.20 -8.08 -6.45
C LEU A 31 -0.77 -6.61 -6.62
N PHE A 32 0.35 -6.21 -6.02
CA PHE A 32 0.88 -4.86 -6.18
C PHE A 32 1.35 -4.62 -7.62
N ASP A 33 2.05 -5.57 -8.23
CA ASP A 33 2.49 -5.48 -9.62
C ASP A 33 1.29 -5.38 -10.58
N TYR A 34 0.25 -6.20 -10.35
CA TYR A 34 -1.01 -6.10 -11.10
C TYR A 34 -1.69 -4.73 -10.91
N PHE A 35 -1.71 -4.19 -9.69
CA PHE A 35 -2.28 -2.88 -9.41
C PHE A 35 -1.52 -1.76 -10.14
N VAL A 36 -0.19 -1.82 -10.14
CA VAL A 36 0.67 -0.87 -10.88
C VAL A 36 0.38 -0.95 -12.37
N GLU A 37 0.29 -2.16 -12.95
CA GLU A 37 -0.04 -2.36 -14.36
C GLU A 37 -1.37 -1.68 -14.70
N LYS A 38 -2.42 -1.97 -13.93
CA LYS A 38 -3.77 -1.40 -14.16
C LYS A 38 -3.81 0.11 -14.04
N CYS A 39 -3.18 0.70 -13.03
CA CYS A 39 -3.14 2.16 -12.91
C CYS A 39 -2.34 2.80 -14.04
N SER A 40 -1.31 2.12 -14.54
CA SER A 40 -0.44 2.64 -15.61
C SER A 40 -1.14 2.70 -16.98
N GLU A 41 -2.26 1.99 -17.16
CA GLU A 41 -3.11 2.08 -18.36
C GLU A 41 -3.79 3.46 -18.46
N ASP A 42 -4.13 4.07 -17.33
CA ASP A 42 -4.89 5.33 -17.28
C ASP A 42 -4.00 6.55 -16.98
N VAL A 43 -2.97 6.39 -16.14
CA VAL A 43 -2.11 7.50 -15.68
C VAL A 43 -0.65 7.09 -15.54
N PRO A 44 0.32 7.99 -15.81
CA PRO A 44 1.72 7.72 -15.54
C PRO A 44 1.97 7.39 -14.07
N CYS A 45 2.56 6.23 -13.83
CA CYS A 45 2.86 5.74 -12.48
C CYS A 45 4.36 5.68 -12.23
N GLU A 46 4.76 6.12 -11.04
CA GLU A 46 6.06 5.82 -10.43
C GLU A 46 5.83 4.88 -9.25
N THR A 47 6.79 4.01 -8.94
CA THR A 47 6.67 3.00 -7.89
C THR A 47 7.83 3.04 -6.88
N GLY A 48 7.53 2.64 -5.65
CA GLY A 48 8.56 2.19 -4.70
C GLY A 48 9.00 0.75 -4.98
N VAL A 49 9.85 0.21 -4.10
CA VAL A 49 10.34 -1.19 -4.20
C VAL A 49 9.68 -2.04 -3.12
N PHE A 50 9.01 -3.12 -3.53
CA PHE A 50 8.37 -4.04 -2.60
C PHE A 50 9.40 -4.71 -1.67
N GLY A 51 9.09 -4.79 -0.37
CA GLY A 51 9.95 -5.43 0.63
C GLY A 51 11.23 -4.64 0.99
N ALA A 52 11.54 -3.55 0.30
CA ALA A 52 12.69 -2.70 0.60
C ALA A 52 12.39 -1.72 1.74
N PHE A 53 13.41 -1.39 2.52
CA PHE A 53 13.35 -0.26 3.43
C PHE A 53 13.46 1.05 2.63
N MET A 54 12.45 1.91 2.75
CA MET A 54 12.32 3.12 1.94
C MET A 54 12.21 4.39 2.80
N LYS A 55 12.76 5.50 2.29
CA LYS A 55 12.49 6.85 2.78
C LYS A 55 11.63 7.56 1.73
N VAL A 56 10.37 7.82 2.06
CA VAL A 56 9.42 8.47 1.15
C VAL A 56 9.26 9.93 1.55
N SER A 57 9.68 10.84 0.68
CA SER A 57 9.44 12.28 0.84
C SER A 57 8.15 12.66 0.10
N LEU A 58 7.27 13.41 0.77
CA LEU A 58 6.09 13.97 0.15
C LEU A 58 5.91 15.44 0.53
N LEU A 59 5.36 16.23 -0.41
CA LEU A 59 4.84 17.56 -0.17
C LEU A 59 3.33 17.51 -0.36
N ASN A 60 2.57 17.44 0.74
CA ASN A 60 1.11 17.41 0.67
C ASN A 60 0.55 18.84 0.56
N ASN A 61 0.22 19.29 -0.64
CA ASN A 61 -0.30 20.62 -0.90
C ASN A 61 -1.83 20.66 -0.68
N GLY A 62 -2.27 21.12 0.50
CA GLY A 62 -3.67 21.13 0.95
C GLY A 62 -3.78 21.23 2.47
N PRO A 63 -3.49 20.17 3.25
CA PRO A 63 -3.35 18.78 2.84
C PRO A 63 -4.72 18.11 2.68
N VAL A 64 -4.87 17.30 1.64
CA VAL A 64 -6.04 16.43 1.46
C VAL A 64 -5.56 14.99 1.59
N THR A 65 -6.25 14.21 2.41
CA THR A 65 -5.97 12.78 2.58
C THR A 65 -7.28 12.02 2.47
N ILE A 66 -7.35 11.08 1.54
CA ILE A 66 -8.52 10.23 1.33
C ILE A 66 -8.11 8.79 1.63
N LEU A 67 -8.88 8.13 2.50
CA LEU A 67 -8.74 6.71 2.75
C LEU A 67 -9.74 5.97 1.87
N LEU A 68 -9.24 5.01 1.09
CA LEU A 68 -10.03 4.13 0.26
C LEU A 68 -9.85 2.71 0.75
N GLU A 69 -10.95 2.02 1.03
CA GLU A 69 -10.97 0.62 1.41
C GLU A 69 -11.99 -0.10 0.54
N LYS A 70 -11.57 -1.22 -0.04
CA LYS A 70 -12.45 -2.18 -0.67
C LYS A 70 -12.49 -3.39 0.24
N GLU A 71 -13.67 -3.73 0.74
CA GLU A 71 -13.86 -4.99 1.44
C GLU A 71 -13.64 -6.14 0.45
N PHE A 72 -12.75 -7.05 0.83
CA PHE A 72 -12.55 -8.32 0.14
C PHE A 72 -13.32 -9.34 0.96
N GLU A 73 -14.42 -9.86 0.41
CA GLU A 73 -15.06 -11.06 0.93
C GLU A 73 -14.29 -12.27 0.37
N GLU A 74 -13.87 -13.18 1.26
CA GLU A 74 -13.26 -14.47 0.89
C GLU A 74 -14.28 -15.44 0.30
#